data_AF-A0A2K3KA53-F1
#
_entry.id   AF-A0A2K3KA53-F1
#
_cell.length_a   1.000
_cell.length_b   1.000
_cell.length_c   1.000
_cell.angle_alpha   90.00
_cell.angle_beta   90.00
_cell.angle_gamma   90.00
#
_symmetry.space_group_name_H-M   'P 1'
#
loop_
_entity.id
_entity.type
_entity.pdbx_description
1 polymer ?
#
loop_
_entity_poly.entity_id
_entity_poly.type
_entity_poly.pdbx_seq_one_letter_code
_entity_poly.pdbx_strand_id
1 'polypeptide(L)'
;DAKRLIGRKFSDPDVQNDMVLWPFKVISGVNDKPMISLKYKGQEKKFCAEEISSMVLSKMCEIAEAFLEFPVKNAVITVPAYFNYSQRKATVDAGAIAGL
;
A
#
# COMPACT_ATOMS: atom_id res chain seq x y z
N ASP A 1 -1.38 -1.57 -8.71
CA ASP A 1 -2.73 -1.70 -8.13
C ASP A 1 -2.83 -1.89 -6.61
N ALA A 2 -1.76 -1.69 -5.82
CA ALA A 2 -1.88 -1.72 -4.35
C ALA A 2 -2.97 -0.75 -3.80
N LYS A 3 -3.16 0.41 -4.46
CA LYS A 3 -4.22 1.37 -4.13
C LYS A 3 -5.65 0.82 -4.27
N ARG A 4 -5.88 -0.25 -5.05
CA ARG A 4 -7.18 -0.92 -5.16
C ARG A 4 -7.44 -1.87 -3.98
N LEU A 5 -6.39 -2.34 -3.31
CA LEU A 5 -6.44 -3.22 -2.13
C LEU A 5 -6.44 -2.47 -0.80
N ILE A 6 -5.93 -1.25 -0.77
CA ILE A 6 -5.73 -0.49 0.48
C ILE A 6 -7.06 -0.28 1.22
N GLY A 7 -7.08 -0.61 2.51
CA GLY A 7 -8.27 -0.51 3.37
C GLY A 7 -9.48 -1.35 2.95
N ARG A 8 -9.32 -2.32 2.04
CA ARG A 8 -10.36 -3.29 1.69
C ARG A 8 -10.12 -4.63 2.41
N LYS A 9 -11.16 -5.45 2.40
CA LYS A 9 -11.09 -6.85 2.83
C LYS A 9 -10.78 -7.74 1.62
N PHE A 10 -10.16 -8.88 1.86
CA PHE A 10 -9.87 -9.86 0.83
C PHE A 10 -11.17 -10.41 0.25
N SER A 11 -12.20 -10.67 1.06
CA SER A 11 -13.52 -11.13 0.60
C SER A 11 -14.35 -10.08 -0.16
N ASP A 12 -13.88 -8.83 -0.30
CA ASP A 12 -14.59 -7.79 -1.04
C ASP A 12 -14.76 -8.22 -2.52
N PRO A 13 -15.97 -8.20 -3.09
CA PRO A 13 -16.21 -8.59 -4.47
C PRO A 13 -15.34 -7.83 -5.49
N ASP A 14 -15.07 -6.54 -5.25
CA ASP A 14 -14.20 -5.76 -6.12
C ASP A 14 -12.77 -6.32 -6.10
N VAL A 15 -12.29 -6.73 -4.93
CA VAL A 15 -10.96 -7.34 -4.76
C VAL A 15 -10.91 -8.69 -5.45
N GLN A 16 -11.92 -9.54 -5.27
CA GLN A 16 -11.98 -10.84 -5.92
C GLN A 16 -11.99 -10.73 -7.46
N ASN A 17 -12.74 -9.77 -8.00
CA ASN A 17 -12.80 -9.52 -9.43
C ASN A 17 -11.48 -8.99 -10.00
N ASP A 18 -10.87 -8.00 -9.31
CA ASP A 18 -9.61 -7.40 -9.74
C ASP A 18 -8.44 -8.42 -9.68
N MET A 19 -8.45 -9.33 -8.70
CA MET A 19 -7.40 -10.35 -8.50
C MET A 19 -7.19 -11.28 -9.71
N VAL A 20 -8.24 -11.57 -10.48
CA VAL A 20 -8.15 -12.46 -11.65
C VAL A 20 -7.29 -11.85 -12.77
N LEU A 21 -7.15 -10.52 -12.78
CA LEU A 21 -6.42 -9.78 -13.80
C LEU A 21 -4.95 -9.57 -13.45
N TRP A 22 -4.55 -9.83 -12.20
CA TRP A 22 -3.21 -9.52 -11.74
C TRP A 22 -2.22 -10.68 -11.93
N PRO A 23 -0.96 -10.40 -12.33
CA PRO A 23 0.07 -11.42 -12.49
C PRO A 23 0.71 -11.85 -11.15
N PHE A 24 0.23 -11.33 -10.02
CA PHE A 24 0.75 -11.62 -8.68
C PHE A 24 -0.33 -12.22 -7.80
N LYS A 25 0.10 -13.04 -6.84
CA LYS A 25 -0.82 -13.73 -5.94
C LYS A 25 -1.25 -12.81 -4.80
N VAL A 26 -2.56 -12.72 -4.56
CA VAL A 26 -3.12 -12.12 -3.36
C VAL A 26 -3.76 -13.23 -2.52
N ILE A 27 -3.52 -13.21 -1.21
CA ILE A 27 -4.04 -14.19 -0.24
C ILE A 27 -4.75 -13.48 0.91
N SER A 28 -5.67 -14.18 1.57
CA SER A 28 -6.29 -13.67 2.80
C SER A 28 -5.29 -13.76 3.98
N GLY A 29 -5.13 -12.65 4.68
CA GLY A 29 -4.35 -12.53 5.90
C GLY A 29 -5.23 -12.50 7.16
N VAL A 30 -4.65 -12.04 8.27
CA VAL A 30 -5.38 -11.88 9.54
C VAL A 30 -6.51 -10.87 9.36
N ASN A 31 -7.68 -11.16 9.95
CA ASN A 31 -8.89 -10.34 9.85
C ASN A 31 -9.35 -10.06 8.41
N ASP A 32 -9.12 -11.03 7.52
CA ASP A 32 -9.49 -10.94 6.11
C ASP A 32 -8.81 -9.76 5.38
N LYS A 33 -7.61 -9.39 5.82
CA LYS A 33 -6.82 -8.36 5.14
C LYS A 33 -6.15 -8.94 3.89
N PRO A 34 -6.27 -8.32 2.70
CA PRO A 34 -5.59 -8.82 1.51
C PRO A 34 -4.08 -8.62 1.63
N MET A 35 -3.33 -9.70 1.36
CA MET A 35 -1.86 -9.73 1.40
C MET A 35 -1.32 -10.14 0.04
N ILE A 36 -0.41 -9.35 -0.53
CA ILE A 36 0.30 -9.68 -1.76
C ILE A 36 1.43 -10.65 -1.39
N SER A 37 1.40 -11.86 -1.95
CA SER A 37 2.44 -12.86 -1.76
C SER A 37 3.37 -12.91 -2.97
N LEU A 38 4.67 -12.78 -2.73
CA LEU A 38 5.70 -12.80 -3.76
C LEU A 38 6.98 -13.47 -3.26
N LYS A 39 7.75 -14.04 -4.18
CA LYS A 39 9.06 -14.63 -3.87
C LYS A 39 10.13 -13.56 -3.97
N TYR A 40 10.72 -13.17 -2.85
CA TYR A 40 11.80 -12.19 -2.78
C TYR A 40 13.07 -12.84 -2.22
N LYS A 41 14.18 -12.74 -2.96
CA LYS A 41 15.48 -13.34 -2.58
C LYS A 41 15.36 -14.83 -2.19
N GLY A 42 14.57 -15.58 -2.94
CA GLY A 42 14.37 -17.02 -2.70
C GLY A 42 13.33 -17.38 -1.64
N GLN A 43 12.85 -16.41 -0.86
CA GLN A 43 11.88 -16.62 0.22
C GLN A 43 10.49 -16.08 -0.14
N GLU A 44 9.43 -16.75 0.31
CA GLU A 44 8.09 -16.20 0.21
C GLU A 44 7.93 -15.04 1.21
N LYS A 45 7.53 -13.88 0.71
CA LYS A 45 7.19 -12.70 1.51
C LYS A 45 5.77 -12.28 1.22
N LYS A 46 5.10 -11.81 2.27
CA LYS A 46 3.73 -11.34 2.25
C LYS A 46 3.74 -9.88 2.67
N PHE A 47 3.11 -9.03 1.87
CA PHE A 47 3.02 -7.61 2.13
C PHE A 47 1.57 -7.17 2.11
N CYS A 48 1.18 -6.30 3.03
CA CYS A 48 -0.09 -5.61 2.92
C CYS A 48 0.00 -4.44 1.93
N ALA A 49 -1.15 -3.92 1.51
CA ALA A 49 -1.22 -2.81 0.57
C ALA A 49 -0.55 -1.53 1.11
N GLU A 50 -0.60 -1.33 2.43
CA GLU A 50 0.01 -0.19 3.12
C GLU A 50 1.54 -0.27 3.06
N GLU A 51 2.15 -1.45 3.26
CA GLU A 51 3.61 -1.64 3.14
C GLU A 51 4.09 -1.43 1.70
N ILE A 52 3.35 -1.91 0.70
CA ILE A 52 3.72 -1.64 -0.70
C ILE A 52 3.57 -0.15 -1.02
N SER A 53 2.53 0.50 -0.51
CA SER A 53 2.32 1.94 -0.71
C SER A 53 3.36 2.77 0.02
N SER A 54 3.83 2.34 1.20
CA SER A 54 4.90 3.01 1.92
C SER A 54 6.22 2.96 1.17
N MET A 55 6.55 1.85 0.49
CA MET A 55 7.74 1.78 -0.37
C MET A 55 7.69 2.81 -1.51
N VAL A 56 6.50 3.04 -2.10
CA VAL A 56 6.32 4.10 -3.11
C VAL A 56 6.50 5.48 -2.47
N LEU A 57 5.91 5.73 -1.30
CA LEU A 57 6.03 7.00 -0.58
C LEU A 57 7.47 7.28 -0.15
N SER A 58 8.19 6.30 0.37
CA SER A 58 9.62 6.42 0.70
C SER A 58 10.42 6.79 -0.55
N LYS A 59 10.14 6.18 -1.71
CA LYS A 59 10.82 6.57 -2.96
C LYS A 59 10.51 8.01 -3.38
N MET A 60 9.29 8.48 -3.14
CA MET A 60 8.93 9.87 -3.40
C MET A 60 9.59 10.84 -2.44
N CYS A 61 9.73 10.46 -1.18
CA CYS A 61 10.50 11.21 -0.19
C CYS A 61 11.96 11.34 -0.61
N GLU A 62 12.63 10.22 -0.96
CA GLU A 62 14.02 10.23 -1.45
C GLU A 62 14.24 11.18 -2.63
N ILE A 63 13.29 11.23 -3.58
CA ILE A 63 13.36 12.12 -4.73
C ILE A 63 13.22 13.59 -4.31
N ALA A 64 12.31 13.89 -3.39
CA ALA A 64 12.14 15.23 -2.86
C ALA A 64 13.35 15.68 -2.04
N GLU A 65 13.90 14.81 -1.18
CA GLU A 65 15.10 15.09 -0.39
C GLU A 65 16.33 15.30 -1.27
N ALA A 66 16.49 14.52 -2.34
CA ALA A 66 17.59 14.71 -3.29
C ALA A 66 17.49 16.04 -4.05
N PHE A 67 16.28 16.55 -4.30
CA PHE A 67 16.07 17.84 -4.93
C PHE A 67 16.24 19.02 -3.97
N LEU A 68 15.78 18.86 -2.72
CA LEU A 68 15.81 19.92 -1.70
C LEU A 68 17.13 19.98 -0.92
N GLU A 69 17.93 18.91 -0.96
CA GLU A 69 19.13 18.70 -0.14
C GLU A 69 18.85 18.81 1.38
N PHE A 70 17.61 18.52 1.79
CA PHE A 70 17.16 18.61 3.18
C PHE A 70 16.14 17.49 3.50
N PRO A 71 16.09 16.98 4.75
CA PRO A 71 15.14 15.93 5.15
C PRO A 71 13.66 16.34 5.05
N VAL A 72 12.82 15.49 4.47
CA VAL A 72 11.37 15.73 4.35
C VAL A 72 10.62 14.90 5.39
N LYS A 73 9.94 15.59 6.32
CA LYS A 73 9.22 14.95 7.44
C LYS A 73 7.71 15.11 7.44
N ASN A 74 7.18 16.08 6.68
CA ASN A 74 5.76 16.38 6.67
C ASN A 74 5.25 16.30 5.24
N ALA A 75 4.17 15.57 5.02
CA ALA A 75 3.58 15.40 3.70
C ALA A 75 2.04 15.47 3.74
N VAL A 76 1.46 15.96 2.65
CA VAL A 76 0.03 15.83 2.38
C VAL A 76 -0.16 14.78 1.30
N ILE A 77 -0.80 13.66 1.64
CA ILE A 77 -1.04 12.54 0.72
C ILE A 77 -2.49 12.62 0.23
N THR A 78 -2.67 12.67 -1.09
CA THR A 78 -4.00 12.77 -1.70
C THR A 78 -4.68 11.39 -1.78
N VAL A 79 -6.00 11.39 -1.62
CA VAL A 79 -6.85 10.19 -1.74
C VAL A 79 -8.08 10.52 -2.60
N PRO A 80 -8.66 9.53 -3.31
CA PRO A 80 -9.91 9.74 -4.03
C PRO A 80 -11.04 10.20 -3.09
N ALA A 81 -11.94 11.06 -3.59
CA ALA A 81 -13.05 11.59 -2.80
C ALA A 81 -13.95 10.48 -2.21
N TYR A 82 -14.14 9.39 -2.96
CA TYR A 82 -14.95 8.24 -2.59
C TYR A 82 -14.28 7.26 -1.61
N PHE A 83 -13.03 7.50 -1.18
CA PHE A 83 -12.40 6.65 -0.18
C PHE A 83 -13.15 6.73 1.16
N ASN A 84 -13.50 5.57 1.69
CA ASN A 84 -14.09 5.46 3.02
C ASN A 84 -13.04 5.69 4.13
N TYR A 85 -13.49 5.71 5.38
CA TYR A 85 -12.62 5.94 6.53
C TYR A 85 -11.47 4.93 6.64
N SER A 86 -11.72 3.64 6.39
CA SER A 86 -10.70 2.59 6.48
C SER A 86 -9.61 2.76 5.42
N GLN A 87 -9.99 3.09 4.19
CA GLN A 87 -9.04 3.34 3.09
C GLN A 87 -8.20 4.59 3.32
N ARG A 88 -8.82 5.65 3.88
CA ARG A 88 -8.10 6.88 4.29
C ARG A 88 -7.10 6.56 5.40
N LYS A 89 -7.54 5.86 6.44
CA LYS A 89 -6.67 5.47 7.56
C LYS A 89 -5.50 4.60 7.11
N ALA A 90 -5.75 3.60 6.25
CA ALA A 90 -4.71 2.76 5.69
C ALA A 90 -3.69 3.56 4.83
N THR A 91 -4.14 4.61 4.13
CA THR A 91 -3.23 5.52 3.40
C THR A 91 -2.36 6.34 4.36
N VAL A 92 -2.93 6.82 5.47
CA VAL A 92 -2.17 7.49 6.53
C VAL A 92 -1.15 6.55 7.16
N ASP A 93 -1.54 5.30 7.42
CA ASP A 93 -0.65 4.28 7.98
C ASP A 93 0.51 3.96 7.03
N ALA A 94 0.27 3.94 5.71
CA ALA A 94 1.35 3.83 4.71
C ALA A 94 2.33 5.02 4.78
N GLY A 95 1.83 6.24 5.02
CA GLY A 95 2.65 7.43 5.26
C GLY A 95 3.52 7.29 6.51
N ALA A 96 2.91 6.86 7.62
CA ALA A 96 3.61 6.65 8.88
C ALA A 96 4.71 5.58 8.76
N ILE A 97 4.46 4.47 8.03
CA ILE A 97 5.47 3.43 7.76
C ILE A 97 6.63 4.01 6.91
N ALA A 98 6.34 4.96 6.02
CA ALA A 98 7.35 5.63 5.21
C ALA A 98 8.17 6.68 5.98
N GLY A 99 7.81 6.99 7.24
CA GLY A 99 8.47 8.01 8.05
C GLY A 99 8.02 9.45 7.77
N LEU A 100 6.83 9.61 7.17
CA LEU A 100 6.19 10.89 6.84
C LEU A 100 5.06 11.27 7.80
#